data_AF-A0A6N2RTW3-F1
#
_entry.id   AF-A0A6N2RTW3-F1
#
_cell.length_a   1.000
_cell.length_b   1.000
_cell.length_c   1.000
_cell.angle_alpha   90.00
_cell.angle_beta   90.00
_cell.angle_gamma   90.00
#
_symmetry.space_group_name_H-M   'P 1'
#
loop_
_entity.id
_entity.type
_entity.pdbx_description
1 polymer ?
#
loop_
_entity_poly.entity_id
_entity_poly.type
_entity_poly.pdbx_seq_one_letter_code
_entity_poly.pdbx_strand_id
1 'polypeptide(L)'
;MLVTDWGDLDHVNDLHMAIPGIIIGTQETWNPEHIPDETEMLHRISRLEYHDASGELLDIPTHASHSACFQWNQLITWLELDDGQGGVSTEILQTIPGLLPENERPDDAIRTLQDESQIPSLAESRLMLLRYLKHHITLDETSGHLLRVCARQIATIVAATGLQATANAAVLRIAIEGQRLLNQVGLRLAPMPESSTPCS
;
A
#
# COMPACT_ATOMS: atom_id res chain seq x y z
N MET A 1 6.33 -10.62 2.47
CA MET A 1 7.64 -10.54 1.79
C MET A 1 7.84 -9.08 1.40
N LEU A 2 8.87 -8.41 1.92
CA LEU A 2 9.09 -6.96 1.77
C LEU A 2 9.01 -6.44 0.32
N VAL A 3 9.33 -7.28 -0.67
CA VAL A 3 9.25 -6.94 -2.10
C VAL A 3 7.82 -6.70 -2.57
N THR A 4 6.86 -7.54 -2.18
CA THR A 4 5.45 -7.37 -2.59
C THR A 4 4.74 -6.30 -1.78
N ASP A 5 5.11 -6.18 -0.50
CA ASP A 5 4.41 -5.33 0.44
C ASP A 5 4.80 -3.85 0.27
N TRP A 6 6.00 -3.58 -0.27
CA TRP A 6 6.55 -2.23 -0.37
C TRP A 6 7.32 -1.91 -1.68
N GLY A 7 7.61 -2.90 -2.54
CA GLY A 7 8.49 -2.71 -3.71
C GLY A 7 7.75 -2.68 -5.05
N ASP A 8 6.97 -3.72 -5.38
CA ASP A 8 6.50 -3.94 -6.75
C ASP A 8 5.18 -3.21 -7.09
N LEU A 9 4.36 -2.88 -6.10
CA LEU A 9 3.01 -2.32 -6.29
C LEU A 9 2.75 -1.03 -5.49
N ASP A 10 3.79 -0.49 -4.85
CA ASP A 10 3.64 0.62 -3.91
C ASP A 10 4.24 1.94 -4.44
N HIS A 11 4.02 3.02 -3.69
CA HIS A 11 4.37 4.40 -4.05
C HIS A 11 5.88 4.70 -4.10
N VAL A 12 6.74 3.78 -3.65
CA VAL A 12 8.20 3.89 -3.76
C VAL A 12 8.73 2.65 -4.46
N ASN A 13 9.15 2.80 -5.72
CA ASN A 13 9.79 1.75 -6.49
C ASN A 13 11.30 2.01 -6.57
N ASP A 14 12.03 1.57 -5.54
CA ASP A 14 13.49 1.71 -5.43
C ASP A 14 14.14 0.33 -5.27
N LEU A 15 15.20 0.07 -6.06
CA LEU A 15 15.90 -1.21 -6.07
C LEU A 15 16.42 -1.62 -4.69
N HIS A 16 16.78 -0.67 -3.82
CA HIS A 16 17.28 -1.00 -2.48
C HIS A 16 16.22 -1.67 -1.60
N MET A 17 14.93 -1.52 -1.93
CA MET A 17 13.84 -2.20 -1.25
C MET A 17 13.69 -3.66 -1.70
N ALA A 18 14.23 -4.01 -2.88
CA ALA A 18 14.24 -5.38 -3.38
C ALA A 18 15.40 -6.23 -2.85
N ILE A 19 16.45 -5.60 -2.30
CA ILE A 19 17.68 -6.26 -1.81
C ILE A 19 17.38 -7.45 -0.88
N PRO A 20 16.51 -7.33 0.16
CA PRO A 20 16.23 -8.47 1.03
C PRO A 20 15.63 -9.65 0.26
N GLY A 21 14.70 -9.40 -0.66
CA GLY A 21 14.10 -10.46 -1.48
C GLY A 21 15.07 -11.10 -2.45
N ILE A 22 15.99 -10.33 -3.05
CA ILE A 22 17.05 -10.87 -3.91
C ILE A 22 17.97 -11.81 -3.11
N ILE A 23 18.36 -11.41 -1.89
CA ILE A 23 19.23 -12.23 -1.03
C ILE A 23 18.51 -13.51 -0.60
N ILE A 24 17.25 -13.41 -0.16
CA ILE A 24 16.44 -14.57 0.20
C ILE A 24 16.30 -15.50 -1.00
N GLY A 25 15.87 -15.00 -2.16
CA GLY A 25 15.71 -15.82 -3.37
C GLY A 25 17.02 -16.49 -3.83
N THR A 26 18.16 -15.83 -3.62
CA THR A 26 19.48 -16.42 -3.90
C THR A 26 19.81 -17.54 -2.91
N GLN A 27 19.55 -17.35 -1.61
CA GLN A 27 19.74 -18.37 -0.57
C GLN A 27 18.86 -19.61 -0.84
N GLU A 28 17.59 -19.38 -1.18
CA GLU A 28 16.62 -20.42 -1.56
C GLU A 28 17.09 -21.25 -2.76
N THR A 29 17.71 -20.60 -3.74
CA THR A 29 18.19 -21.27 -4.96
C THR A 29 19.52 -22.00 -4.74
N TRP A 30 20.43 -21.39 -4.00
CA TRP A 30 21.79 -21.91 -3.83
C TRP A 30 21.90 -23.00 -2.77
N ASN A 31 21.15 -22.89 -1.67
CA ASN A 31 21.24 -23.81 -0.55
C ASN A 31 19.88 -23.98 0.17
N PRO A 32 18.90 -24.62 -0.49
CA PRO A 32 17.54 -24.75 0.02
C PRO A 32 17.44 -25.57 1.32
N GLU A 33 18.40 -26.46 1.58
CA GLU A 33 18.36 -27.32 2.78
C GLU A 33 18.80 -26.59 4.07
N HIS A 34 19.33 -25.38 3.96
CA HIS A 34 19.88 -24.59 5.08
C HIS A 34 19.26 -23.21 5.19
N ILE A 35 18.03 -23.05 4.73
CA ILE A 35 17.30 -21.79 4.88
C ILE A 35 16.88 -21.65 6.35
N PRO A 36 17.37 -20.63 7.08
CA PRO A 36 16.77 -20.26 8.36
C PRO A 36 15.33 -19.76 8.13
N ASP A 37 14.49 -19.75 9.16
CA ASP A 37 13.16 -19.13 9.00
C ASP A 37 13.27 -17.66 8.54
N GLU A 38 12.18 -17.14 7.95
CA GLU A 38 12.17 -15.81 7.32
C GLU A 38 12.65 -14.72 8.28
N THR A 39 12.25 -14.76 9.55
CA THR A 39 12.66 -13.78 10.57
C THR A 39 14.16 -13.81 10.81
N GLU A 40 14.74 -14.98 11.05
CA GLU A 40 16.19 -15.10 11.24
C GLU A 40 16.96 -14.72 9.97
N MET A 41 16.41 -14.99 8.78
CA MET A 41 17.00 -14.54 7.52
C MET A 41 17.01 -13.01 7.42
N LEU A 42 15.89 -12.35 7.73
CA LEU A 42 15.77 -10.89 7.76
C LEU A 42 16.72 -10.27 8.80
N HIS A 43 16.90 -10.89 9.97
CA HIS A 43 17.85 -10.42 10.97
C HIS A 43 19.29 -10.48 10.49
N ARG A 44 19.66 -11.54 9.76
CA ARG A 44 20.99 -11.65 9.13
C ARG A 44 21.20 -10.59 8.07
N ILE A 45 20.21 -10.37 7.20
CA ILE A 45 20.27 -9.35 6.15
C ILE A 45 20.39 -7.96 6.77
N SER A 46 19.60 -7.67 7.82
CA SER A 46 19.64 -6.41 8.55
C SER A 46 21.06 -6.09 9.06
N ARG A 47 21.71 -7.06 9.70
CA ARG A 47 23.09 -6.92 10.19
C ARG A 47 24.12 -6.75 9.07
N LEU A 48 23.98 -7.51 7.99
CA LEU A 48 24.99 -7.57 6.92
C LEU A 48 24.87 -6.41 5.93
N GLU A 49 23.67 -6.13 5.44
CA GLU A 49 23.45 -5.15 4.36
C GLU A 49 23.05 -3.76 4.84
N TYR A 50 22.38 -3.69 6.00
CA TYR A 50 21.94 -2.43 6.58
C TYR A 50 22.81 -2.00 7.78
N HIS A 51 23.83 -2.80 8.11
CA HIS A 51 24.75 -2.60 9.22
C HIS A 51 24.07 -2.35 10.57
N ASP A 52 22.82 -2.80 10.71
CA ASP A 52 22.05 -2.68 11.93
C ASP A 52 22.52 -3.74 12.93
N ALA A 53 23.16 -3.30 14.01
CA ALA A 53 23.73 -4.19 15.00
C ALA A 53 22.69 -5.03 15.76
N SER A 54 21.44 -4.56 15.90
CA SER A 54 20.39 -5.34 16.56
C SER A 54 19.84 -6.43 15.63
N GLY A 55 19.81 -6.15 14.31
CA GLY A 55 19.21 -7.01 13.30
C GLY A 55 17.70 -6.78 13.13
N GLU A 56 17.11 -5.83 13.85
CA GLU A 56 15.67 -5.62 13.91
C GLU A 56 15.13 -4.65 12.83
N LEU A 57 16.00 -3.98 12.06
CA LEU A 57 15.57 -2.98 11.06
C LEU A 57 14.50 -3.52 10.11
N LEU A 58 14.66 -4.75 9.61
CA LEU A 58 13.74 -5.35 8.64
C LEU A 58 12.44 -5.88 9.25
N ASP A 59 12.35 -5.99 10.58
CA ASP A 59 11.09 -6.29 11.26
C ASP A 59 10.13 -5.08 11.19
N ILE A 60 10.70 -3.87 11.18
CA ILE A 60 9.93 -2.63 11.18
C ILE A 60 9.05 -2.48 9.92
N PRO A 61 9.58 -2.54 8.68
CA PRO A 61 8.75 -2.45 7.48
C PRO A 61 7.79 -3.65 7.36
N THR A 62 8.18 -4.83 7.83
CA THR A 62 7.28 -5.99 7.90
C THR A 62 6.05 -5.68 8.75
N HIS A 63 6.26 -5.18 9.97
CA HIS A 63 5.16 -4.78 10.85
C HIS A 63 4.36 -3.58 10.31
N ALA A 64 5.05 -2.60 9.73
CA ALA A 64 4.43 -1.40 9.16
C ALA A 64 3.48 -1.73 7.99
N SER A 65 3.75 -2.80 7.22
CA SER A 65 2.93 -3.20 6.07
C SER A 65 1.47 -3.45 6.46
N HIS A 66 1.24 -3.98 7.66
CA HIS A 66 -0.10 -4.23 8.21
C HIS A 66 -0.88 -2.95 8.54
N SER A 67 -0.22 -1.78 8.49
CA SER A 67 -0.84 -0.47 8.73
C SER A 67 -1.22 0.26 7.44
N ALA A 68 -1.07 -0.36 6.27
CA ALA A 68 -1.49 0.20 4.99
C ALA A 68 -3.02 0.10 4.81
N CYS A 69 -3.73 1.22 5.01
CA CYS A 69 -5.19 1.29 4.92
C CYS A 69 -5.68 1.92 3.61
N PHE A 70 -4.86 2.78 2.99
CA PHE A 70 -5.10 3.34 1.67
C PHE A 70 -3.82 3.24 0.84
N GLN A 71 -3.81 2.41 -0.20
CA GLN A 71 -2.61 2.03 -0.93
C GLN A 71 -2.42 2.85 -2.22
N TRP A 72 -1.21 2.82 -2.78
CA TRP A 72 -0.88 3.55 -4.01
C TRP A 72 -1.78 3.20 -5.19
N ASN A 73 -1.99 1.90 -5.44
CA ASN A 73 -2.89 1.43 -6.49
C ASN A 73 -4.31 1.99 -6.35
N GLN A 74 -4.83 2.10 -5.13
CA GLN A 74 -6.15 2.66 -4.86
C GLN A 74 -6.22 4.16 -5.18
N LEU A 75 -5.15 4.91 -4.88
CA LEU A 75 -5.04 6.32 -5.27
C LEU A 75 -4.99 6.47 -6.79
N ILE A 76 -4.18 5.66 -7.47
CA ILE A 76 -4.07 5.68 -8.93
C ILE A 76 -5.40 5.32 -9.58
N THR A 77 -6.08 4.25 -9.16
CA THR A 77 -7.43 3.92 -9.63
C THR A 77 -8.40 5.08 -9.42
N TRP A 78 -8.35 5.77 -8.28
CA TRP A 78 -9.22 6.93 -8.01
C TRP A 78 -8.94 8.12 -8.93
N LEU A 79 -7.67 8.35 -9.28
CA LEU A 79 -7.23 9.40 -10.19
C LEU A 79 -7.60 9.06 -11.64
N GLU A 80 -7.27 7.85 -12.10
CA GLU A 80 -7.47 7.37 -13.47
C GLU A 80 -8.94 7.07 -13.81
N LEU A 81 -9.84 7.05 -12.82
CA LEU A 81 -11.27 7.11 -13.07
C LEU A 81 -11.69 8.36 -13.87
N ASP A 82 -10.92 9.43 -13.79
CA ASP A 82 -11.12 10.64 -14.60
C ASP A 82 -10.51 10.43 -16.00
N ASP A 83 -11.33 10.54 -17.04
CA ASP A 83 -10.87 10.41 -18.43
C ASP A 83 -10.13 11.66 -18.95
N GLY A 84 -10.06 12.72 -18.14
CA GLY A 84 -9.45 14.00 -18.50
C GLY A 84 -10.29 14.86 -19.45
N GLN A 85 -11.49 14.40 -19.82
CA GLN A 85 -12.46 15.10 -20.67
C GLN A 85 -13.75 15.45 -19.90
N GLY A 86 -13.76 15.20 -18.58
CA GLY A 86 -14.91 15.46 -17.70
C GLY A 86 -15.90 14.29 -17.60
N GLY A 87 -15.54 13.13 -18.15
CA GLY A 87 -16.26 11.87 -18.04
C GLY A 87 -15.56 10.87 -17.13
N VAL A 88 -15.91 9.59 -17.29
CA VAL A 88 -15.36 8.47 -16.52
C VAL A 88 -14.62 7.53 -17.44
N SER A 89 -13.41 7.16 -17.06
CA SER A 89 -12.66 6.11 -17.74
C SER A 89 -13.38 4.77 -17.59
N THR A 90 -14.02 4.30 -18.66
CA THR A 90 -14.74 3.02 -18.68
C THR A 90 -13.79 1.83 -18.54
N GLU A 91 -12.55 1.96 -19.01
CA GLU A 91 -11.49 0.96 -18.83
C GLU A 91 -11.18 0.75 -17.35
N ILE A 92 -10.95 1.83 -16.60
CA ILE A 92 -10.69 1.75 -15.17
C ILE A 92 -11.94 1.30 -14.41
N LEU A 93 -13.12 1.79 -14.80
CA LEU A 93 -14.39 1.44 -14.17
C LEU A 93 -14.66 -0.08 -14.19
N GLN A 94 -14.28 -0.76 -15.28
CA GLN A 94 -14.39 -2.22 -15.42
C GLN A 94 -13.48 -3.00 -14.47
N THR A 95 -12.42 -2.38 -13.97
CA THR A 95 -11.45 -3.04 -13.08
C THR A 95 -11.89 -3.05 -11.61
N ILE A 96 -12.89 -2.24 -11.22
CA ILE A 96 -13.26 -2.06 -9.82
C ILE A 96 -14.30 -3.12 -9.41
N PRO A 97 -13.99 -4.02 -8.47
CA PRO A 97 -14.94 -5.02 -7.99
C PRO A 97 -16.11 -4.36 -7.25
N GLY A 98 -17.33 -4.85 -7.44
CA GLY A 98 -18.54 -4.33 -6.78
C GLY A 98 -19.14 -3.07 -7.40
N LEU A 99 -18.54 -2.54 -8.47
CA LEU A 99 -19.16 -1.50 -9.32
C LEU A 99 -20.11 -2.09 -10.37
N LEU A 100 -19.98 -3.39 -10.64
CA LEU A 100 -20.92 -4.19 -11.42
C LEU A 100 -21.90 -4.87 -10.45
N PRO A 101 -23.21 -4.94 -10.75
CA PRO A 101 -24.17 -5.59 -9.87
C PRO A 101 -23.71 -7.00 -9.51
N GLU A 102 -23.69 -7.36 -8.22
CA GLU A 102 -23.17 -8.64 -7.71
C GLU A 102 -23.81 -9.89 -8.34
N ASN A 103 -24.93 -9.72 -9.08
CA ASN A 103 -25.71 -10.76 -9.72
C ASN A 103 -25.70 -10.72 -11.26
N GLU A 104 -24.93 -9.81 -11.89
CA GLU A 104 -24.81 -9.74 -13.34
C GLU A 104 -23.59 -10.51 -13.85
N ARG A 105 -23.75 -11.22 -14.97
CA ARG A 105 -22.61 -11.86 -15.64
C ARG A 105 -21.63 -10.76 -16.11
N PRO A 106 -20.31 -11.02 -16.11
CA PRO A 106 -19.31 -10.07 -16.60
C PRO A 106 -19.65 -9.47 -17.98
N ASP A 107 -20.26 -10.26 -18.87
CA ASP A 107 -20.69 -9.83 -20.20
C ASP A 107 -21.87 -8.84 -20.19
N ASP A 108 -22.74 -8.92 -19.19
CA ASP A 108 -23.92 -8.05 -19.04
C ASP A 108 -23.51 -6.71 -18.41
N ALA A 109 -22.60 -6.76 -17.44
CA ALA A 109 -21.88 -5.61 -16.93
C ALA A 109 -21.17 -4.80 -18.02
N ILE A 110 -20.45 -5.47 -18.93
CA ILE A 110 -19.79 -4.83 -20.07
C ILE A 110 -20.83 -4.20 -21.02
N ARG A 111 -21.99 -4.85 -21.24
CA ARG A 111 -23.10 -4.27 -22.02
C ARG A 111 -23.72 -3.04 -21.36
N THR A 112 -23.90 -3.05 -20.04
CA THR A 112 -24.41 -1.89 -19.29
C THR A 112 -23.44 -0.71 -19.38
N LEU A 113 -22.14 -0.97 -19.38
CA LEU A 113 -21.10 0.05 -19.57
C LEU A 113 -20.97 0.54 -21.02
N GLN A 114 -21.55 -0.16 -22.00
CA GLN A 114 -21.66 0.30 -23.40
C GLN A 114 -22.86 1.23 -23.62
N ASP A 115 -23.83 1.25 -22.70
CA ASP A 115 -24.92 2.23 -22.69
C ASP A 115 -24.48 3.47 -21.91
N GLU A 116 -24.04 4.51 -22.64
CA GLU A 116 -23.56 5.78 -22.07
C GLU A 116 -24.58 6.45 -21.13
N SER A 117 -25.87 6.12 -21.24
CA SER A 117 -26.91 6.66 -20.37
C SER A 117 -26.94 6.04 -18.97
N GLN A 118 -26.25 4.92 -18.76
CA GLN A 118 -26.17 4.19 -17.48
C GLN A 118 -24.80 4.34 -16.80
N ILE A 119 -23.84 5.03 -17.41
CA ILE A 119 -22.52 5.25 -16.81
C ILE A 119 -22.66 6.24 -15.65
N PRO A 120 -22.26 5.87 -14.41
CA PRO A 120 -22.29 6.80 -13.29
C PRO A 120 -21.39 8.00 -13.57
N SER A 121 -21.74 9.16 -13.00
CA SER A 121 -20.86 10.31 -13.04
C SER A 121 -19.53 10.03 -12.35
N LEU A 122 -18.48 10.80 -12.67
CA LEU A 122 -17.17 10.68 -12.02
C LEU A 122 -17.24 10.77 -10.50
N ALA A 123 -18.12 11.62 -9.97
CA ALA A 123 -18.34 11.74 -8.53
C ALA A 123 -18.94 10.46 -7.94
N GLU A 124 -19.91 9.85 -8.62
CA GLU A 124 -20.54 8.59 -8.20
C GLU A 124 -19.56 7.43 -8.27
N SER A 125 -18.81 7.28 -9.36
CA SER A 125 -17.81 6.21 -9.49
C SER A 125 -16.72 6.30 -8.42
N ARG A 126 -16.23 7.51 -8.12
CA ARG A 126 -15.27 7.74 -7.03
C ARG A 126 -15.85 7.39 -5.66
N LEU A 127 -17.11 7.75 -5.42
CA LEU A 127 -17.80 7.41 -4.17
C LEU A 127 -18.00 5.90 -4.01
N MET A 128 -18.36 5.21 -5.09
CA MET A 128 -18.52 3.76 -5.11
C MET A 128 -17.20 3.04 -4.84
N LEU A 129 -16.09 3.48 -5.46
CA LEU A 129 -14.75 2.98 -5.15
C LEU A 129 -14.42 3.14 -3.65
N LEU A 130 -14.63 4.33 -3.08
CA LEU A 130 -14.34 4.58 -1.67
C LEU A 130 -15.23 3.77 -0.72
N ARG A 131 -16.49 3.49 -1.10
CA ARG A 131 -17.39 2.61 -0.35
C ARG A 131 -16.92 1.16 -0.40
N TYR A 132 -16.49 0.68 -1.57
CA TYR A 132 -15.90 -0.66 -1.70
C TYR A 132 -14.66 -0.81 -0.82
N LEU A 133 -13.80 0.20 -0.84
CA LEU A 133 -12.59 0.23 -0.04
C LEU A 133 -12.84 0.48 1.46
N LYS A 134 -14.06 0.79 1.90
CA LYS A 134 -14.39 1.17 3.29
C LYS A 134 -13.89 0.17 4.33
N HIS A 135 -13.90 -1.12 4.02
CA HIS A 135 -13.41 -2.17 4.93
C HIS A 135 -11.88 -2.24 5.06
N HIS A 136 -11.16 -1.70 4.09
CA HIS A 136 -9.69 -1.51 4.13
C HIS A 136 -9.32 -0.12 4.68
N ILE A 137 -10.16 0.87 4.39
CA ILE A 137 -10.11 2.28 4.79
C ILE A 137 -10.66 2.48 6.21
N THR A 138 -10.95 1.44 7.01
CA THR A 138 -11.14 1.62 8.47
C THR A 138 -9.82 2.06 9.09
N LEU A 139 -9.54 3.34 8.85
CA LEU A 139 -8.40 4.14 9.21
C LEU A 139 -8.59 4.45 10.67
N ASP A 140 -8.07 3.57 11.50
CA ASP A 140 -7.90 3.91 12.90
C ASP A 140 -6.71 4.89 13.01
N GLU A 141 -6.84 5.91 13.87
CA GLU A 141 -5.73 6.81 14.21
C GLU A 141 -4.48 6.01 14.64
N THR A 142 -4.71 4.81 15.16
CA THR A 142 -3.73 3.77 15.48
C THR A 142 -2.81 3.42 14.31
N SER A 143 -3.31 3.16 13.09
CA SER A 143 -2.47 2.78 11.94
C SER A 143 -1.51 3.91 11.55
N GLY A 144 -2.00 5.16 11.54
CA GLY A 144 -1.16 6.33 11.30
C GLY A 144 -0.14 6.56 12.42
N HIS A 145 -0.48 6.24 13.67
CA HIS A 145 0.45 6.28 14.80
C HIS A 145 1.56 5.23 14.67
N LEU A 146 1.21 3.99 14.31
CA LEU A 146 2.17 2.89 14.11
C LEU A 146 3.20 3.23 13.04
N LEU A 147 2.78 3.75 11.88
CA LEU A 147 3.69 4.19 10.82
C LEU A 147 4.66 5.28 11.30
N ARG A 148 4.18 6.25 12.11
CA ARG A 148 5.07 7.26 12.72
C ARG A 148 6.06 6.68 13.72
N VAL A 149 5.68 5.66 14.48
CA VAL A 149 6.58 4.95 15.40
C VAL A 149 7.65 4.22 14.59
N CYS A 150 7.24 3.46 13.58
CA CYS A 150 8.14 2.73 12.68
C CYS A 150 9.16 3.66 12.01
N ALA A 151 8.72 4.79 11.45
CA ALA A 151 9.62 5.77 10.83
C ALA A 151 10.67 6.34 11.81
N ARG A 152 10.29 6.53 13.09
CA ARG A 152 11.22 7.00 14.14
C ARG A 152 12.21 5.92 14.56
N GLN A 153 11.78 4.66 14.64
CA GLN A 153 12.65 3.53 14.94
C GLN A 153 13.72 3.37 13.85
N ILE A 154 13.31 3.40 12.56
CA ILE A 154 14.26 3.38 11.44
C ILE A 154 15.24 4.55 11.54
N ALA A 155 14.76 5.78 11.78
CA ALA A 155 15.64 6.94 11.91
C ALA A 155 16.67 6.77 13.04
N THR A 156 16.29 6.12 14.14
CA THR A 156 17.18 5.85 15.27
C THR A 156 18.25 4.83 14.92
N ILE A 157 17.86 3.72 14.27
CA ILE A 157 18.81 2.70 13.80
C ILE A 157 19.77 3.32 12.77
N VAL A 158 19.24 4.03 11.78
CA VAL A 158 20.03 4.70 10.74
C VAL A 158 21.03 5.70 11.29
N ALA A 159 20.67 6.46 12.33
CA ALA A 159 21.60 7.39 12.98
C ALA A 159 22.78 6.67 13.66
N ALA A 160 22.63 5.39 14.02
CA ALA A 160 23.67 4.58 14.62
C ALA A 160 24.59 3.87 13.62
N THR A 161 24.19 3.72 12.33
CA THR A 161 24.86 2.83 11.36
C THR A 161 25.83 3.50 10.36
N GLY A 162 26.06 4.82 10.44
CA GLY A 162 27.06 5.52 9.61
C GLY A 162 26.64 5.85 8.16
N LEU A 163 27.51 6.54 7.41
CA LEU A 163 27.18 7.21 6.13
C LEU A 163 26.85 6.32 4.92
N GLN A 164 27.17 5.02 4.96
CA GLN A 164 26.97 4.12 3.81
C GLN A 164 25.71 3.24 4.00
N ALA A 165 25.43 2.82 5.23
CA ALA A 165 24.18 2.16 5.63
C ALA A 165 22.94 3.08 5.55
N THR A 166 23.16 4.39 5.67
CA THR A 166 22.12 5.41 5.72
C THR A 166 21.30 5.47 4.43
N ALA A 167 21.88 5.22 3.25
CA ALA A 167 21.14 5.26 1.99
C ALA A 167 20.13 4.11 1.86
N ASN A 168 20.58 2.87 2.07
CA ASN A 168 19.76 1.66 1.97
C ASN A 168 18.60 1.67 2.96
N ALA A 169 18.80 2.21 4.16
CA ALA A 169 17.77 2.26 5.19
C ALA A 169 16.91 3.54 5.12
N ALA A 170 17.39 4.62 4.49
CA ALA A 170 16.61 5.84 4.31
C ALA A 170 15.37 5.61 3.44
N VAL A 171 15.48 4.77 2.41
CA VAL A 171 14.35 4.47 1.52
C VAL A 171 13.20 3.78 2.25
N LEU A 172 13.50 2.90 3.22
CA LEU A 172 12.49 2.25 4.07
C LEU A 172 11.68 3.29 4.86
N ARG A 173 12.36 4.35 5.34
CA ARG A 173 11.69 5.47 6.03
C ARG A 173 10.80 6.26 5.08
N ILE A 174 11.25 6.49 3.84
CA ILE A 174 10.47 7.20 2.82
C ILE A 174 9.20 6.43 2.51
N ALA A 175 9.29 5.11 2.31
CA ALA A 175 8.15 4.24 2.04
C ALA A 175 7.12 4.27 3.20
N ILE A 176 7.57 4.13 4.45
CA ILE A 176 6.66 4.17 5.60
C ILE A 176 5.97 5.54 5.74
N GLU A 177 6.71 6.63 5.52
CA GLU A 177 6.14 7.97 5.61
C GLU A 177 5.20 8.27 4.43
N GLY A 178 5.49 7.78 3.24
CA GLY A 178 4.62 7.90 2.08
C GLY A 178 3.31 7.11 2.29
N GLN A 179 3.36 5.89 2.81
CA GLN A 179 2.16 5.13 3.17
C GLN A 179 1.35 5.83 4.26
N ARG A 180 2.00 6.52 5.21
CA ARG A 180 1.31 7.35 6.19
C ARG A 180 0.55 8.51 5.54
N LEU A 181 1.14 9.14 4.53
CA LEU A 181 0.49 10.20 3.76
C LEU A 181 -0.66 9.65 2.90
N LEU A 182 -0.49 8.49 2.28
CA LEU A 182 -1.57 7.82 1.53
C LEU A 182 -2.76 7.50 2.44
N ASN A 183 -2.53 6.96 3.64
CA ASN A 183 -3.59 6.77 4.63
C ASN A 183 -4.35 8.09 4.93
N GLN A 184 -3.63 9.22 5.01
CA GLN A 184 -4.27 10.54 5.21
C GLN A 184 -5.05 11.01 3.99
N VAL A 185 -4.60 10.70 2.78
CA VAL A 185 -5.36 10.97 1.55
C VAL A 185 -6.65 10.15 1.57
N GLY A 186 -6.57 8.85 1.83
CA GLY A 186 -7.75 7.99 1.97
C GLY A 186 -8.76 8.53 2.99
N LEU A 187 -8.29 9.00 4.16
CA LEU A 187 -9.14 9.64 5.18
C LEU A 187 -9.88 10.87 4.66
N ARG A 188 -9.21 11.71 3.86
CA ARG A 188 -9.79 12.94 3.33
C ARG A 188 -10.72 12.70 2.15
N LEU A 189 -10.48 11.64 1.39
CA LEU A 189 -11.32 11.24 0.27
C LEU A 189 -12.57 10.51 0.75
N ALA A 190 -12.47 9.69 1.80
CA ALA A 190 -13.60 8.94 2.34
C ALA A 190 -14.75 9.90 2.74
N PRO A 191 -16.00 9.61 2.34
CA PRO A 191 -17.14 10.42 2.75
C PRO A 191 -17.23 10.40 4.28
N MET A 192 -17.31 11.59 4.88
CA MET A 192 -17.60 11.72 6.32
C MET A 192 -18.86 10.90 6.63
N PRO A 193 -18.88 10.11 7.72
CA PRO A 193 -20.12 9.47 8.13
C PRO A 193 -21.17 10.56 8.25
N GLU A 194 -22.31 10.40 7.56
CA GLU A 194 -23.44 11.30 7.70
C GLU A 194 -23.69 11.43 9.20
N SER A 195 -23.50 12.64 9.73
CA SER A 195 -23.92 12.95 11.08
C SER A 195 -25.39 12.58 11.13
N SER A 196 -25.72 11.55 11.89
CA SER A 196 -27.08 11.16 12.18
C SER A 196 -27.78 12.37 12.78
N THR A 197 -28.45 13.15 11.93
CA THR A 197 -29.41 14.16 12.36
C THR A 197 -30.45 13.39 13.16
N PRO A 198 -30.62 13.67 14.46
CA PRO A 198 -31.69 13.02 15.20
C PRO A 198 -33.00 13.49 14.57
N CYS A 199 -33.79 12.55 14.04
CA CYS A 199 -35.18 12.81 13.68
C CYS A 199 -35.84 13.56 14.85
N SER A 200 -36.26 14.80 14.59
CA SER A 200 -37.14 15.57 15.46
C SER A 200 -38.59 15.25 15.14
#